data_AF-A0A8S3UVB1-F1
#
_entry.id   AF-A0A8S3UVB1-F1
#
_cell.length_a   1.000
_cell.length_b   1.000
_cell.length_c   1.000
_cell.angle_alpha   90.00
_cell.angle_beta   90.00
_cell.angle_gamma   90.00
#
_symmetry.space_group_name_H-M   'P 1'
#
loop_
_entity.id
_entity.type
_entity.pdbx_description
1 polymer ?
#
loop_
_entity_poly.entity_id
_entity_poly.type
_entity_poly.pdbx_seq_one_letter_code
_entity_poly.pdbx_strand_id
1 'polypeptide(L)'
;MVQEQCRSKTNGNVSIALGKRHYNFTIGWCTINDSGQYSAVAENVRKQTIVYVKEKTITKGADVVFECEVEKPYRAVWYKDDIEVTPSSRIKLVTKDRTVCQLIIKQTTPADVGKYQIRMNNVYSSARLDVNEITKDMDYVYRLLRPEENYANGIRAKNPNSPTSVFRHVLDGSYRSTSRYISTCGSLHALREFAQKSRSPGHVIKIQIDALPDDVEIIDLRDYHERMEYIEHTDDEDEIRKFNNFANKFEEVLLSGYIPASCIQRV
;
A
#
# COMPACT_ATOMS: atom_id res chain seq x y z
N MET A 1 -7.68 33.26 -33.65
CA MET A 1 -7.00 33.95 -32.52
C MET A 1 -7.99 33.99 -31.38
N VAL A 2 -7.79 33.19 -30.34
CA VAL A 2 -8.56 33.32 -29.10
C VAL A 2 -7.58 33.17 -27.95
N GLN A 3 -7.56 34.22 -27.13
CA GLN A 3 -6.65 34.43 -26.01
C GLN A 3 -6.89 33.42 -24.88
N GLU A 4 -5.78 33.15 -24.20
CA GLU A 4 -5.69 32.44 -22.93
C GLU A 4 -6.60 33.04 -21.87
N GLN A 5 -7.27 32.17 -21.11
CA GLN A 5 -7.28 32.26 -19.65
C GLN A 5 -7.78 30.93 -19.09
N CYS A 6 -6.86 30.03 -18.79
CA CYS A 6 -7.12 28.96 -17.82
C CYS A 6 -6.17 29.21 -16.65
N ARG A 7 -6.72 29.73 -15.54
CA ARG A 7 -5.96 29.92 -14.30
C ARG A 7 -5.61 28.54 -13.75
N SER A 8 -4.35 28.16 -13.87
CA SER A 8 -3.82 26.96 -13.25
C SER A 8 -3.64 27.15 -11.75
N LYS A 9 -3.99 26.15 -10.95
CA LYS A 9 -3.15 25.77 -9.81
C LYS A 9 -2.19 24.72 -10.34
N THR A 10 -1.15 25.16 -11.05
CA THR A 10 -0.06 24.27 -11.48
C THR A 10 0.84 24.04 -10.29
N ASN A 11 0.58 22.97 -9.53
CA ASN A 11 1.68 22.20 -8.99
C ASN A 11 2.37 21.51 -10.18
N GLY A 12 3.70 21.43 -10.19
CA GLY A 12 4.51 21.04 -11.35
C GLY A 12 4.33 19.60 -11.87
N ASN A 13 3.29 18.89 -11.44
CA ASN A 13 3.00 17.51 -11.78
C ASN A 13 2.02 17.36 -12.98
N VAL A 14 1.35 18.44 -13.41
CA VAL A 14 0.39 18.39 -14.53
C VAL A 14 0.99 19.00 -15.79
N SER A 15 0.97 18.26 -16.89
CA SER A 15 1.38 18.75 -18.22
C SER A 15 0.34 18.45 -19.30
N ILE A 16 0.21 19.38 -20.25
CA ILE A 16 -0.68 19.25 -21.41
C ILE A 16 0.16 19.37 -22.67
N ALA A 17 0.19 18.31 -23.49
CA ALA A 17 0.82 18.33 -24.79
C ALA A 17 -0.23 18.37 -25.91
N LEU A 18 -0.04 19.32 -26.84
CA LEU A 18 -0.95 19.55 -27.97
C LEU A 18 -0.44 18.81 -29.21
N GLY A 19 -1.17 17.79 -29.64
CA GLY A 19 -1.01 17.16 -30.96
C GLY A 19 -2.00 17.75 -31.98
N LYS A 20 -1.77 17.48 -33.28
CA LYS A 20 -2.63 17.98 -34.38
C LYS A 20 -4.11 17.54 -34.29
N ARG A 21 -4.41 16.44 -33.59
CA ARG A 21 -5.78 15.91 -33.38
C ARG A 21 -6.02 15.34 -31.98
N HIS A 22 -4.98 15.26 -31.15
CA HIS A 22 -5.00 14.57 -29.86
C HIS A 22 -4.46 15.53 -28.80
N TYR A 23 -5.10 15.55 -27.63
CA TYR A 23 -4.66 16.31 -26.46
C TYR A 23 -4.21 15.30 -25.41
N ASN A 24 -2.95 15.38 -25.00
CA ASN A 24 -2.41 14.52 -23.96
C ASN A 24 -2.38 15.30 -22.66
N PHE A 25 -3.28 14.94 -21.75
CA PHE A 25 -3.26 15.39 -20.36
C PHE A 25 -2.49 14.37 -19.54
N THR A 26 -1.37 14.78 -18.97
CA THR A 26 -0.48 13.89 -18.18
C THR A 26 -0.36 14.46 -16.79
N ILE A 27 -0.74 13.65 -15.79
CA ILE A 27 -0.38 13.88 -14.39
C ILE A 27 0.81 12.95 -14.12
N GLY A 28 1.99 13.53 -13.90
CA GLY A 28 3.18 12.80 -13.47
C GLY A 28 3.17 12.63 -11.96
N TRP A 29 3.78 11.55 -11.45
CA TRP A 29 3.99 11.36 -10.00
C TRP A 29 2.70 11.46 -9.15
N CYS A 30 1.62 10.79 -9.57
CA CYS A 30 0.32 10.88 -8.91
C CYS A 30 0.34 10.41 -7.44
N THR A 31 -0.38 11.14 -6.59
CA THR A 31 -0.70 10.84 -5.19
C THR A 31 -2.22 10.74 -5.00
N ILE A 32 -2.69 10.35 -3.80
CA ILE A 32 -4.14 10.31 -3.47
C ILE A 32 -4.79 11.70 -3.53
N ASN A 33 -4.03 12.79 -3.38
CA ASN A 33 -4.51 14.16 -3.49
C ASN A 33 -4.77 14.60 -4.94
N ASP A 34 -4.23 13.85 -5.91
CA ASP A 34 -4.59 13.99 -7.33
C ASP A 34 -5.87 13.22 -7.67
N SER A 35 -6.53 12.63 -6.67
CA SER A 35 -7.88 12.11 -6.84
C SER A 35 -8.87 13.27 -6.92
N GLY A 36 -9.58 13.36 -8.05
CA GLY A 36 -10.47 14.47 -8.32
C GLY A 36 -11.09 14.39 -9.70
N GLN A 37 -12.03 15.29 -9.97
CA GLN A 37 -12.68 15.38 -11.27
C GLN A 37 -11.82 16.23 -12.22
N TYR A 38 -11.32 15.64 -13.29
CA TYR A 38 -10.65 16.34 -14.39
C TYR A 38 -11.55 16.35 -15.62
N SER A 39 -11.83 17.52 -16.16
CA SER A 39 -12.63 17.69 -17.38
C SER A 39 -11.87 18.54 -18.38
N ALA A 40 -11.82 18.07 -19.63
CA ALA A 40 -11.34 18.86 -20.76
C ALA A 40 -12.55 19.27 -21.59
N VAL A 41 -12.70 20.57 -21.81
CA VAL A 41 -13.78 21.14 -22.64
C VAL A 41 -13.15 21.60 -23.95
N ALA A 42 -13.44 20.88 -25.03
CA ALA A 42 -13.20 21.36 -26.39
C ALA A 42 -14.50 21.95 -26.93
N GLU A 43 -14.47 23.19 -27.41
CA GLU A 43 -15.62 23.80 -28.08
C GLU A 43 -16.06 22.89 -29.23
N ASN A 44 -17.27 22.32 -29.12
CA ASN A 44 -17.97 21.42 -30.06
C ASN A 44 -17.91 19.89 -29.86
N VAL A 45 -17.51 19.36 -28.68
CA VAL A 45 -17.73 17.93 -28.38
C VAL A 45 -18.46 17.75 -27.03
N ARG A 46 -19.78 17.53 -27.07
CA ARG A 46 -20.52 16.96 -25.92
C ARG A 46 -20.49 15.44 -26.02
N LYS A 47 -19.58 14.77 -25.31
CA LYS A 47 -19.66 13.34 -25.00
C LYS A 47 -18.80 13.06 -23.76
N GLN A 48 -19.46 12.76 -22.64
CA GLN A 48 -18.83 12.23 -21.44
C GLN A 48 -19.35 10.80 -21.23
N THR A 49 -18.45 9.90 -20.85
CA THR A 49 -18.78 8.59 -20.30
C THR A 49 -17.87 8.43 -19.10
N ILE A 50 -18.50 8.23 -17.95
CA ILE A 50 -17.83 8.06 -16.67
C ILE A 50 -17.81 6.56 -16.40
N VAL A 51 -16.62 6.01 -16.21
CA VAL A 51 -16.38 4.57 -16.00
C VAL A 51 -15.49 4.51 -14.77
N TYR A 52 -16.06 4.16 -13.63
CA TYR A 52 -15.31 4.04 -12.38
C TYR A 52 -14.85 2.60 -12.21
N VAL A 53 -13.57 2.40 -11.91
CA VAL A 53 -13.09 1.16 -11.29
C VAL A 53 -12.29 1.60 -10.08
N LYS A 54 -12.73 1.24 -8.88
CA LYS A 54 -11.99 1.56 -7.65
C LYS A 54 -10.81 0.59 -7.52
N GLU A 55 -9.65 1.13 -7.14
CA GLU A 55 -8.53 0.30 -6.69
C GLU A 55 -8.99 -0.58 -5.53
N LYS A 56 -8.57 -1.84 -5.56
CA LYS A 56 -8.92 -2.83 -4.53
C LYS A 56 -7.67 -3.56 -4.11
N THR A 57 -7.45 -3.58 -2.79
CA THR A 57 -6.46 -4.44 -2.14
C THR A 57 -7.24 -5.49 -1.36
N ILE A 58 -7.00 -6.76 -1.70
CA ILE A 58 -7.77 -7.87 -1.14
C ILE A 58 -6.82 -8.95 -0.66
N THR A 59 -7.09 -9.50 0.52
CA THR A 59 -6.40 -10.65 1.10
C THR A 59 -6.37 -11.82 0.12
N LYS A 60 -5.22 -12.49 -0.03
CA LYS A 60 -5.13 -13.80 -0.70
C LYS A 60 -6.26 -14.73 -0.26
N GLY A 61 -6.97 -15.31 -1.23
CA GLY A 61 -8.10 -16.22 -0.98
C GLY A 61 -9.47 -15.54 -0.84
N ALA A 62 -9.55 -14.21 -0.81
CA ALA A 62 -10.82 -13.50 -0.87
C ALA A 62 -11.27 -13.22 -2.32
N ASP A 63 -12.56 -12.94 -2.50
CA ASP A 63 -13.15 -12.66 -3.80
C ASP A 63 -13.08 -11.15 -4.11
N VAL A 64 -12.64 -10.79 -5.32
CA VAL A 64 -12.64 -9.42 -5.83
C VAL A 64 -13.81 -9.22 -6.78
N VAL A 65 -14.47 -8.07 -6.69
CA VAL A 65 -15.46 -7.62 -7.67
C VAL A 65 -15.05 -6.26 -8.19
N PHE A 66 -14.65 -6.18 -9.46
CA PHE A 66 -14.61 -4.92 -10.19
C PHE A 66 -15.99 -4.63 -10.75
N GLU A 67 -16.47 -3.42 -10.58
CA GLU A 67 -17.79 -2.99 -11.04
C GLU A 67 -17.67 -1.68 -11.79
N CYS A 68 -18.40 -1.57 -12.88
CA CYS A 68 -18.52 -0.38 -13.69
C CYS A 68 -19.99 -0.16 -14.08
N GLU A 69 -20.48 1.05 -13.89
CA GLU A 69 -21.79 1.48 -14.39
C GLU A 69 -21.65 2.21 -15.74
N VAL A 70 -22.60 2.00 -16.65
CA VAL A 70 -22.62 2.50 -18.02
C VAL A 70 -24.02 2.97 -18.40
N GLU A 71 -24.13 4.05 -19.19
CA GLU A 71 -25.44 4.59 -19.59
C GLU A 71 -26.22 3.68 -20.56
N LYS A 72 -25.53 2.87 -21.37
CA LYS A 72 -26.15 1.97 -22.36
C LYS A 72 -25.37 0.65 -22.47
N PRO A 73 -26.06 -0.50 -22.59
CA PRO A 73 -25.41 -1.79 -22.79
C PRO A 73 -24.62 -1.79 -24.09
N TYR A 74 -23.30 -1.88 -24.00
CA TYR A 74 -22.43 -2.24 -25.11
C TYR A 74 -21.67 -3.52 -24.75
N ARG A 75 -20.99 -4.11 -25.75
CA ARG A 75 -20.06 -5.22 -25.53
C ARG A 75 -18.85 -4.71 -24.73
N ALA A 76 -18.95 -4.77 -23.41
CA ALA A 76 -17.84 -4.50 -22.51
C ALA A 76 -16.86 -5.67 -22.52
N VAL A 77 -15.58 -5.36 -22.66
CA VAL A 77 -14.50 -6.35 -22.64
C VAL A 77 -13.53 -5.97 -21.53
N TRP A 78 -13.19 -6.95 -20.69
CA TRP A 78 -12.24 -6.78 -19.60
C TRP A 78 -10.84 -7.23 -20.06
N TYR A 79 -9.82 -6.51 -19.61
CA TYR A 79 -8.41 -6.77 -19.88
C TYR A 79 -7.65 -6.78 -18.56
N LYS A 80 -6.63 -7.64 -18.46
CA LYS A 80 -5.61 -7.63 -17.42
C LYS A 80 -4.26 -7.43 -18.13
N ASP A 81 -3.55 -6.36 -17.79
CA ASP A 81 -2.24 -6.04 -18.38
C ASP A 81 -2.26 -6.13 -19.92
N ASP A 82 -3.28 -5.50 -20.52
CA ASP A 82 -3.54 -5.48 -21.96
C ASP A 82 -3.96 -6.81 -22.62
N ILE A 83 -4.11 -7.89 -21.85
CA ILE A 83 -4.58 -9.20 -22.32
C ILE A 83 -6.07 -9.36 -21.98
N GLU A 84 -6.88 -9.78 -22.96
CA GLU A 84 -8.31 -9.99 -22.76
C GLU A 84 -8.57 -11.08 -21.70
N VAL A 85 -9.42 -10.75 -20.72
CA VAL A 85 -9.80 -11.65 -19.63
C VAL A 85 -10.92 -12.58 -20.11
N THR A 86 -10.69 -13.88 -20.05
CA THR A 86 -11.67 -14.90 -20.42
C THR A 86 -12.33 -15.53 -19.17
N PRO A 87 -13.63 -15.88 -19.23
CA PRO A 87 -14.30 -16.57 -18.13
C PRO A 87 -13.64 -17.91 -17.79
N SER A 88 -13.64 -18.26 -16.50
CA SER A 88 -13.11 -19.54 -16.00
C SER A 88 -13.88 -19.99 -14.75
N SER A 89 -13.45 -21.08 -14.11
CA SER A 89 -14.02 -21.51 -12.82
C SER A 89 -13.88 -20.44 -11.72
N ARG A 90 -12.80 -19.65 -11.77
CA ARG A 90 -12.51 -18.55 -10.84
C ARG A 90 -13.00 -17.19 -11.32
N ILE A 91 -13.04 -16.97 -12.63
CA ILE A 91 -13.34 -15.64 -13.22
C ILE A 91 -14.75 -15.63 -13.79
N LYS A 92 -15.60 -14.73 -13.29
CA LYS A 92 -16.95 -14.50 -13.83
C LYS A 92 -17.08 -13.09 -14.38
N LEU A 93 -17.65 -12.99 -15.57
CA LEU A 93 -18.06 -11.73 -16.19
C LEU A 93 -19.59 -11.65 -16.09
N VAL A 94 -20.11 -10.60 -15.49
CA VAL A 94 -21.55 -10.45 -15.23
C VAL A 94 -22.02 -9.09 -15.73
N THR A 95 -23.18 -9.06 -16.38
CA THR A 95 -23.88 -7.81 -16.71
C THR A 95 -25.22 -7.79 -15.99
N LYS A 96 -25.41 -6.84 -15.08
CA LYS A 96 -26.67 -6.60 -14.36
C LYS A 96 -27.39 -5.41 -14.97
N ASP A 97 -28.71 -5.51 -15.04
CA ASP A 97 -29.63 -4.41 -15.41
C ASP A 97 -29.27 -3.64 -16.69
N ARG A 98 -28.49 -4.28 -17.59
CA ARG A 98 -27.91 -3.73 -18.84
C ARG A 98 -26.93 -2.56 -18.68
N THR A 99 -26.80 -2.02 -17.48
CA THR A 99 -25.98 -0.83 -17.20
C THR A 99 -24.83 -1.11 -16.24
N VAL A 100 -24.79 -2.26 -15.57
CA VAL A 100 -23.71 -2.57 -14.62
C VAL A 100 -22.92 -3.78 -15.10
N CYS A 101 -21.63 -3.59 -15.37
CA CYS A 101 -20.70 -4.63 -15.79
C CYS A 101 -19.75 -4.96 -14.64
N GLN A 102 -19.67 -6.25 -14.28
CA GLN A 102 -18.81 -6.75 -13.22
C GLN A 102 -17.80 -7.78 -13.74
N LEU A 103 -16.58 -7.70 -13.22
CA LEU A 103 -15.57 -8.74 -13.27
C LEU A 103 -15.37 -9.27 -11.85
N ILE A 104 -15.67 -10.54 -11.63
CA ILE A 104 -15.53 -11.22 -10.35
C ILE A 104 -14.36 -12.20 -10.45
N ILE A 105 -13.36 -12.05 -9.57
CA ILE A 105 -12.22 -12.96 -9.44
C ILE A 105 -12.34 -13.66 -8.10
N LYS A 106 -12.56 -14.97 -8.10
CA LYS A 106 -12.68 -15.76 -6.89
C LYS A 106 -11.32 -16.20 -6.35
N GLN A 107 -11.19 -16.24 -5.03
CA GLN A 107 -10.02 -16.78 -4.32
C GLN A 107 -8.68 -16.21 -4.82
N THR A 108 -8.49 -14.90 -4.73
CA THR A 108 -7.33 -14.21 -5.30
C THR A 108 -5.97 -14.81 -4.92
N THR A 109 -5.04 -14.73 -5.86
CA THR A 109 -3.66 -15.19 -5.76
C THR A 109 -2.70 -14.05 -6.16
N PRO A 110 -1.41 -14.11 -5.80
CA PRO A 110 -0.43 -13.13 -6.26
C PRO A 110 -0.36 -13.01 -7.80
N ALA A 111 -0.70 -14.07 -8.53
CA ALA A 111 -0.77 -14.06 -9.99
C ALA A 111 -1.93 -13.20 -10.55
N ASP A 112 -2.89 -12.79 -9.72
CA ASP A 112 -3.99 -11.92 -10.11
C ASP A 112 -3.63 -10.43 -10.05
N VAL A 113 -2.50 -10.06 -9.42
CA VAL A 113 -1.96 -8.68 -9.42
C VAL A 113 -1.81 -8.18 -10.84
N GLY A 114 -2.24 -6.94 -11.09
CA GLY A 114 -2.14 -6.33 -12.41
C GLY A 114 -3.11 -5.17 -12.60
N LYS A 115 -3.00 -4.53 -13.76
CA LYS A 115 -3.91 -3.46 -14.18
C LYS A 115 -5.10 -4.08 -14.89
N TYR A 116 -6.28 -3.92 -14.32
CA TYR A 116 -7.55 -4.32 -14.93
C TYR A 116 -8.15 -3.14 -15.67
N GLN A 117 -8.63 -3.38 -16.89
CA GLN A 117 -9.30 -2.37 -17.70
C GLN A 117 -10.60 -2.91 -18.25
N ILE A 118 -11.64 -2.07 -18.24
CA ILE A 118 -12.86 -2.32 -18.98
C ILE A 118 -12.86 -1.42 -20.20
N ARG A 119 -13.02 -1.98 -21.40
CA ARG A 119 -13.05 -1.25 -22.67
C ARG A 119 -14.42 -1.40 -23.33
N MET A 120 -14.94 -0.29 -23.83
CA MET A 120 -16.20 -0.21 -24.58
C MET A 120 -16.04 0.81 -25.71
N ASN A 121 -16.04 0.36 -26.97
CA ASN A 121 -15.79 1.24 -28.12
C ASN A 121 -14.52 2.10 -27.93
N ASN A 122 -14.65 3.43 -27.89
CA ASN A 122 -13.56 4.39 -27.73
C ASN A 122 -13.36 4.87 -26.27
N VAL A 123 -14.02 4.23 -25.29
CA VAL A 123 -13.89 4.59 -23.87
C VAL A 123 -13.38 3.40 -23.07
N TYR A 124 -12.57 3.69 -22.05
CA TYR A 124 -12.07 2.69 -21.13
C TYR A 124 -11.91 3.29 -19.74
N SER A 125 -11.86 2.42 -18.74
CA SER A 125 -11.37 2.75 -17.40
C SER A 125 -10.46 1.65 -16.91
N SER A 126 -9.65 1.98 -15.92
CA SER A 126 -8.69 1.05 -15.35
C SER A 126 -8.57 1.22 -13.85
N ALA A 127 -8.33 0.11 -13.16
CA ALA A 127 -7.86 0.07 -11.79
C ALA A 127 -6.76 -0.96 -11.66
N ARG A 128 -5.91 -0.78 -10.64
CA ARG A 128 -4.94 -1.78 -10.25
C ARG A 128 -5.56 -2.71 -9.19
N LEU A 129 -5.34 -4.02 -9.37
CA LEU A 129 -5.51 -5.00 -8.30
C LEU A 129 -4.15 -5.21 -7.64
N ASP A 130 -4.11 -5.02 -6.33
CA ASP A 130 -3.04 -5.59 -5.52
C ASP A 130 -3.59 -6.73 -4.65
N VAL A 131 -2.80 -7.80 -4.53
CA VAL A 131 -3.17 -8.99 -3.76
C VAL A 131 -2.10 -9.14 -2.71
N ASN A 132 -2.36 -8.57 -1.53
CA ASN A 132 -1.50 -8.75 -0.39
C ASN A 132 -1.62 -10.20 0.06
N GLU A 133 -0.49 -10.86 0.24
CA GLU A 133 -0.41 -11.89 1.25
C GLU A 133 -0.61 -11.14 2.57
N ILE A 134 -1.78 -11.27 3.18
CA ILE A 134 -1.82 -11.06 4.63
C ILE A 134 -0.88 -12.14 5.15
N THR A 135 0.37 -11.78 5.42
CA THR A 135 1.28 -12.64 6.19
C THR A 135 0.88 -12.53 7.66
N LYS A 136 -0.35 -12.99 7.94
CA LYS A 136 -0.69 -13.59 9.24
C LYS A 136 0.02 -14.94 9.41
N ASP A 137 0.80 -15.37 8.41
CA ASP A 137 1.81 -16.43 8.50
C ASP A 137 3.14 -15.90 9.06
N MET A 138 3.10 -15.01 10.06
CA MET A 138 4.29 -14.62 10.81
C MET A 138 4.21 -15.19 12.22
N ASP A 139 4.74 -16.40 12.40
CA ASP A 139 4.80 -17.03 13.72
C ASP A 139 5.64 -16.20 14.70
N TYR A 140 6.67 -15.52 14.20
CA TYR A 140 7.64 -14.79 15.00
C TYR A 140 8.16 -13.51 14.34
N VAL A 141 8.43 -12.49 15.17
CA VAL A 141 9.35 -11.38 14.84
C VAL A 141 10.65 -11.49 15.62
N TYR A 142 11.72 -10.89 15.11
CA TYR A 142 13.06 -11.02 15.67
C TYR A 142 13.58 -9.67 16.16
N ARG A 143 14.28 -9.67 17.30
CA ARG A 143 14.86 -8.44 17.86
C ARG A 143 16.26 -8.69 18.39
N LEU A 144 17.12 -7.69 18.19
CA LEU A 144 18.40 -7.58 18.88
C LEU A 144 18.18 -6.82 20.18
N LEU A 145 18.36 -7.50 21.31
CA LEU A 145 18.24 -6.87 22.62
C LEU A 145 19.32 -5.83 22.83
N ARG A 146 18.93 -4.74 23.49
CA ARG A 146 19.88 -3.75 23.98
C ARG A 146 20.55 -4.24 25.28
N PRO A 147 21.74 -3.72 25.65
CA PRO A 147 22.43 -4.14 26.88
C PRO A 147 21.58 -4.04 28.15
N GLU A 148 20.67 -3.07 28.20
CA GLU A 148 19.77 -2.83 29.33
C GLU A 148 18.50 -3.71 29.32
N GLU A 149 18.21 -4.40 28.23
CA GLU A 149 16.99 -5.20 28.07
C GLU A 149 17.23 -6.63 28.55
N ASN A 150 16.25 -7.19 29.28
CA ASN A 150 16.28 -8.57 29.74
C ASN A 150 14.98 -9.28 29.37
N TYR A 151 15.04 -10.22 28.44
CA TYR A 151 13.88 -10.96 27.95
C TYR A 151 13.13 -11.72 29.05
N ALA A 152 13.81 -12.14 30.12
CA ALA A 152 13.18 -12.85 31.23
C ALA A 152 12.17 -11.98 32.00
N ASN A 153 12.28 -10.64 31.90
CA ASN A 153 11.37 -9.69 32.53
C ASN A 153 10.29 -9.17 31.56
N GLY A 154 10.27 -9.68 30.32
CA GLY A 154 9.52 -9.08 29.23
C GLY A 154 10.18 -7.81 28.68
N ILE A 155 9.61 -7.26 27.63
CA ILE A 155 10.16 -6.10 26.90
C ILE A 155 9.13 -4.99 26.86
N ARG A 156 9.58 -3.75 27.05
CA ARG A 156 8.79 -2.53 26.88
C ARG A 156 9.59 -1.50 26.12
N ALA A 157 8.90 -0.59 25.44
CA ALA A 157 9.54 0.57 24.86
C ALA A 157 10.19 1.46 25.94
N LYS A 158 11.21 2.25 25.56
CA LYS A 158 11.92 3.15 26.48
C LYS A 158 11.00 4.22 27.06
N ASN A 159 10.04 4.70 26.26
CA ASN A 159 9.03 5.66 26.69
C ASN A 159 7.66 5.26 26.09
N PRO A 160 6.88 4.43 26.80
CA PRO A 160 5.56 3.97 26.32
C PRO A 160 4.56 5.09 26.02
N ASN A 161 4.73 6.27 26.60
CA ASN A 161 3.85 7.43 26.41
C ASN A 161 4.37 8.43 25.38
N SER A 162 5.40 8.05 24.63
CA SER A 162 6.03 8.96 23.67
C SER A 162 5.06 9.32 22.53
N PRO A 163 4.93 10.62 22.17
CA PRO A 163 4.10 11.06 21.07
C PRO A 163 4.75 10.85 19.69
N THR A 164 5.96 10.29 19.64
CA THR A 164 6.67 10.03 18.38
C THR A 164 5.80 9.20 17.43
N SER A 165 5.63 9.69 16.19
CA SER A 165 4.92 8.96 15.15
C SER A 165 5.72 7.74 14.68
N VAL A 166 5.04 6.77 14.07
CA VAL A 166 5.69 5.61 13.42
C VAL A 166 6.74 6.08 12.41
N PHE A 167 6.36 7.03 11.55
CA PHE A 167 7.25 7.61 10.55
C PHE A 167 8.56 8.14 11.15
N ARG A 168 8.46 8.93 12.23
CA ARG A 168 9.63 9.53 12.87
C ARG A 168 10.48 8.49 13.61
N HIS A 169 9.86 7.52 14.25
CA HIS A 169 10.56 6.41 14.91
C HIS A 169 11.44 5.62 13.93
N VAL A 170 10.90 5.30 12.75
CA VAL A 170 11.62 4.54 11.72
C VAL A 170 12.79 5.35 11.16
N LEU A 171 12.61 6.65 10.89
CA LEU A 171 13.65 7.50 10.34
C LEU A 171 14.79 7.82 11.31
N ASP A 172 14.45 8.15 12.56
CA ASP A 172 15.45 8.52 13.57
C ASP A 172 16.14 7.32 14.21
N GLY A 173 15.50 6.16 14.10
CA GLY A 173 15.89 4.95 14.76
C GLY A 173 15.58 4.98 16.26
N SER A 174 15.18 3.81 16.76
CA SER A 174 14.80 3.61 18.16
C SER A 174 15.90 3.92 19.20
N TYR A 175 17.16 4.07 18.76
CA TYR A 175 18.28 4.44 19.64
C TYR A 175 18.29 5.93 19.98
N ARG A 176 17.94 6.79 19.02
CA ARG A 176 17.93 8.25 19.18
C ARG A 176 16.56 8.76 19.63
N SER A 177 15.49 8.06 19.29
CA SER A 177 14.13 8.36 19.76
C SER A 177 13.75 7.45 20.93
N THR A 178 13.43 8.03 22.09
CA THR A 178 12.65 7.34 23.12
C THR A 178 11.19 7.30 22.67
N SER A 179 10.88 6.44 21.70
CA SER A 179 9.53 6.25 21.20
C SER A 179 8.78 5.21 22.05
N ARG A 180 7.49 5.06 21.77
CA ARG A 180 6.62 4.03 22.35
C ARG A 180 6.72 2.67 21.65
N TYR A 181 7.51 2.57 20.59
CA TYR A 181 7.59 1.38 19.75
C TYR A 181 8.81 0.52 20.08
N ILE A 182 8.63 -0.79 19.94
CA ILE A 182 9.65 -1.82 20.00
C ILE A 182 9.93 -2.25 18.56
N SER A 183 11.06 -1.81 17.99
CA SER A 183 11.49 -2.24 16.65
C SER A 183 11.82 -3.74 16.61
N THR A 184 11.31 -4.43 15.60
CA THR A 184 11.61 -5.83 15.32
C THR A 184 11.77 -6.03 13.81
N CYS A 185 12.42 -7.11 13.41
CA CYS A 185 12.54 -7.55 12.03
C CYS A 185 11.61 -8.75 11.77
N GLY A 186 10.99 -8.79 10.60
CA GLY A 186 10.13 -9.91 10.17
C GLY A 186 10.89 -11.23 9.98
N SER A 187 12.21 -11.19 9.77
CA SER A 187 13.03 -12.39 9.65
C SER A 187 14.35 -12.31 10.41
N LEU A 188 14.87 -13.50 10.75
CA LEU A 188 16.21 -13.64 11.33
C LEU A 188 17.30 -13.18 10.35
N HIS A 189 17.06 -13.28 9.04
CA HIS A 189 18.00 -12.80 8.02
C HIS A 189 18.13 -11.28 8.08
N ALA A 190 17.02 -10.55 8.01
CA ALA A 190 16.98 -9.10 8.13
C ALA A 190 17.63 -8.62 9.45
N LEU A 191 17.34 -9.32 10.56
CA LEU A 191 17.97 -8.99 11.84
C LEU A 191 19.49 -9.19 11.83
N ARG A 192 20.00 -10.26 11.21
CA ARG A 192 21.44 -10.50 11.10
C ARG A 192 22.12 -9.43 10.27
N GLU A 193 21.51 -8.96 9.18
CA GLU A 193 22.02 -7.80 8.43
C GLU A 193 22.05 -6.53 9.30
N PHE A 194 21.01 -6.31 10.10
CA PHE A 194 20.98 -5.19 11.04
C PHE A 194 22.10 -5.30 12.08
N ALA A 195 22.29 -6.48 12.67
CA ALA A 195 23.26 -6.74 13.73
C ALA A 195 24.72 -6.56 13.27
N GLN A 196 25.03 -6.81 11.98
CA GLN A 196 26.36 -6.53 11.41
C GLN A 196 26.76 -5.05 11.50
N LYS A 197 25.79 -4.14 11.64
CA LYS A 197 26.06 -2.71 11.86
C LYS A 197 26.37 -2.37 13.31
N SER A 198 26.14 -3.30 14.24
CA SER A 198 26.42 -3.10 15.67
C SER A 198 27.86 -3.46 16.00
N ARG A 199 28.53 -2.60 16.78
CA ARG A 199 29.88 -2.87 17.31
C ARG A 199 29.89 -3.93 18.41
N SER A 200 28.73 -4.14 19.05
CA SER A 200 28.52 -5.16 20.08
C SER A 200 27.10 -5.71 19.90
N PRO A 201 26.91 -6.73 19.04
CA PRO A 201 25.59 -7.29 18.83
C PRO A 201 25.08 -7.89 20.15
N GLY A 202 23.92 -7.40 20.60
CA GLY A 202 23.25 -7.94 21.79
C GLY A 202 22.69 -9.34 21.56
N HIS A 203 21.94 -9.84 22.53
CA HIS A 203 21.28 -11.14 22.40
C HIS A 203 20.16 -11.07 21.38
N VAL A 204 20.05 -12.10 20.54
CA VAL A 204 18.92 -12.23 19.61
C VAL A 204 17.78 -12.95 20.32
N ILE A 205 16.58 -12.39 20.17
CA ILE A 205 15.34 -13.02 20.58
C ILE A 205 14.38 -13.12 19.39
N LYS A 206 13.44 -14.04 19.51
CA LYS A 206 12.22 -14.09 18.71
C LYS A 206 11.01 -13.92 19.63
N ILE A 207 9.99 -13.24 19.13
CA ILE A 207 8.75 -12.92 19.84
C ILE A 207 7.61 -13.58 19.07
N GLN A 208 6.84 -14.45 19.72
CA GLN A 208 5.73 -15.16 19.12
C GLN A 208 4.52 -14.24 19.00
N ILE A 209 4.06 -14.01 17.77
CA ILE A 209 3.01 -13.03 17.48
C ILE A 209 1.66 -13.48 18.02
N ASP A 210 1.27 -14.73 17.76
CA ASP A 210 -0.02 -15.28 18.19
C ASP A 210 -0.16 -15.47 19.70
N ALA A 211 0.93 -15.28 20.45
CA ALA A 211 0.93 -15.33 21.91
C ALA A 211 0.91 -13.94 22.55
N LEU A 212 0.92 -12.87 21.75
CA LEU A 212 0.89 -11.50 22.26
C LEU A 212 -0.47 -11.18 22.91
N PRO A 213 -0.49 -10.42 24.01
CA PRO A 213 -1.72 -9.86 24.56
C PRO A 213 -2.48 -8.99 23.56
N ASP A 214 -3.81 -8.93 23.68
CA ASP A 214 -4.70 -8.15 22.79
C ASP A 214 -4.43 -6.63 22.84
N ASP A 215 -3.85 -6.13 23.93
CA ASP A 215 -3.47 -4.72 24.10
C ASP A 215 -2.12 -4.36 23.47
N VAL A 216 -1.41 -5.34 22.89
CA VAL A 216 -0.23 -5.09 22.08
C VAL A 216 -0.63 -4.77 20.65
N GLU A 217 -0.41 -3.52 20.26
CA GLU A 217 -0.56 -3.08 18.88
C GLU A 217 0.62 -3.61 18.05
N ILE A 218 0.30 -4.23 16.91
CA ILE A 218 1.25 -4.72 15.92
C ILE A 218 1.12 -3.85 14.68
N ILE A 219 2.23 -3.27 14.26
CA ILE A 219 2.30 -2.42 13.06
C ILE A 219 3.24 -3.09 12.06
N ASP A 220 2.69 -3.69 11.01
CA ASP A 220 3.42 -4.46 10.02
C ASP A 220 3.84 -3.58 8.83
N LEU A 221 4.97 -2.88 8.97
CA LEU A 221 5.51 -2.03 7.92
C LEU A 221 6.11 -2.81 6.74
N ARG A 222 5.96 -4.14 6.68
CA ARG A 222 6.18 -4.91 5.45
C ARG A 222 5.00 -4.71 4.49
N ASP A 223 3.81 -4.48 5.02
CA ASP A 223 2.63 -4.12 4.25
C ASP A 223 2.77 -2.70 3.70
N TYR A 224 2.57 -2.56 2.39
CA TYR A 224 2.70 -1.28 1.71
C TYR A 224 1.62 -0.27 2.11
N HIS A 225 0.38 -0.72 2.32
CA HIS A 225 -0.72 0.18 2.67
C HIS A 225 -0.60 0.67 4.10
N GLU A 226 -0.20 -0.21 5.03
CA GLU A 226 0.07 0.20 6.40
C GLU A 226 1.18 1.25 6.45
N ARG A 227 2.23 1.10 5.62
CA ARG A 227 3.24 2.17 5.45
C ARG A 227 2.64 3.48 4.97
N MET A 228 1.66 3.44 4.05
CA MET A 228 1.10 4.65 3.47
C MET A 228 0.35 5.51 4.49
N GLU A 229 -0.36 4.90 5.45
CA GLU A 229 -1.05 5.62 6.53
C GLU A 229 -0.11 6.54 7.33
N TYR A 230 1.17 6.17 7.44
CA TYR A 230 2.17 6.94 8.16
C TYR A 230 2.97 7.91 7.28
N ILE A 231 2.89 7.77 5.95
CA ILE A 231 3.56 8.65 4.99
C ILE A 231 2.70 9.87 4.65
N GLU A 232 1.37 9.77 4.68
CA GLU A 232 0.43 10.84 4.28
C GLU A 232 0.64 12.21 4.95
N HIS A 233 1.40 12.25 6.05
CA HIS A 233 1.67 13.44 6.84
C HIS A 233 2.99 14.14 6.44
N THR A 234 3.69 13.67 5.42
CA THR A 234 4.91 14.28 4.89
C THR A 234 4.90 14.37 3.37
N ASP A 235 5.39 15.49 2.83
CA ASP A 235 5.61 15.69 1.40
C ASP A 235 7.13 15.59 1.05
N ASP A 236 7.99 15.26 2.03
CA ASP A 236 9.43 15.13 1.81
C ASP A 236 9.77 13.77 1.16
N GLU A 237 9.92 13.78 -0.16
CA GLU A 237 10.24 12.58 -0.96
C GLU A 237 11.49 11.82 -0.49
N ASP A 238 12.49 12.53 0.05
CA ASP A 238 13.73 11.93 0.52
C ASP A 238 13.53 11.20 1.84
N GLU A 239 12.75 11.76 2.75
CA GLU A 239 12.32 11.09 3.97
C GLU A 239 11.41 9.88 3.66
N ILE A 240 10.45 10.02 2.77
CA ILE A 240 9.57 8.92 2.33
C ILE A 240 10.39 7.77 1.75
N ARG A 241 11.36 8.08 0.90
CA ARG A 241 12.27 7.09 0.32
C ARG A 241 13.11 6.41 1.39
N LYS A 242 13.64 7.14 2.37
CA LYS A 242 14.41 6.56 3.48
C LYS A 242 13.55 5.64 4.35
N PHE A 243 12.34 6.07 4.68
CA PHE A 243 11.36 5.31 5.46
C PHE A 243 11.05 3.98 4.77
N ASN A 244 10.66 4.00 3.50
CA ASN A 244 10.37 2.81 2.72
C ASN A 244 11.59 1.89 2.58
N ASN A 245 12.77 2.46 2.30
CA ASN A 245 14.00 1.66 2.19
C ASN A 245 14.34 0.96 3.49
N PHE A 246 14.15 1.62 4.64
CA PHE A 246 14.41 1.02 5.94
C PHE A 246 13.41 -0.09 6.25
N ALA A 247 12.11 0.21 6.13
CA ALA A 247 11.04 -0.74 6.41
C ALA A 247 11.16 -2.01 5.56
N ASN A 248 11.40 -1.86 4.25
CA ASN A 248 11.59 -3.00 3.35
C ASN A 248 12.89 -3.76 3.66
N LYS A 249 14.01 -3.07 3.90
CA LYS A 249 15.30 -3.72 4.12
C LYS A 249 15.31 -4.58 5.38
N PHE A 250 14.68 -4.10 6.45
CA PHE A 250 14.69 -4.78 7.74
C PHE A 250 13.41 -5.55 8.03
N GLU A 251 12.51 -5.61 7.05
CA GLU A 251 11.18 -6.19 7.21
C GLU A 251 10.53 -5.68 8.49
N GLU A 252 10.54 -4.35 8.67
CA GLU A 252 10.26 -3.72 9.96
C GLU A 252 8.84 -4.04 10.43
N VAL A 253 8.74 -4.56 11.64
CA VAL A 253 7.48 -4.72 12.38
C VAL A 253 7.65 -4.02 13.71
N LEU A 254 6.73 -3.13 14.05
CA LEU A 254 6.73 -2.43 15.34
C LEU A 254 5.71 -3.05 16.27
N LEU A 255 6.09 -3.19 17.54
CA LEU A 255 5.16 -3.54 18.61
C LEU A 255 5.00 -2.34 19.54
N SER A 256 3.79 -2.06 20.00
CA SER A 256 3.50 -1.03 21.01
C SER A 256 2.68 -1.65 22.14
N GLY A 257 3.20 -1.57 23.37
CA GLY A 257 2.65 -2.26 24.54
C GLY A 257 3.74 -2.95 25.37
N TYR A 258 3.31 -3.70 26.38
CA TYR A 258 4.20 -4.58 27.15
C TYR A 258 4.22 -5.97 26.52
N ILE A 259 5.42 -6.50 26.25
CA ILE A 259 5.61 -7.85 25.71
C ILE A 259 5.99 -8.79 26.87
N PRO A 260 5.10 -9.71 27.28
CA PRO A 260 5.39 -10.65 28.36
C PRO A 260 6.55 -11.59 28.02
N ALA A 261 7.31 -11.99 29.04
CA ALA A 261 8.41 -12.95 28.87
C ALA A 261 7.94 -14.29 28.27
N SER A 262 6.69 -14.70 28.52
CA SER A 262 6.08 -15.91 27.96
C SER A 262 6.00 -15.92 26.43
N CYS A 263 6.01 -14.74 25.80
CA CYS A 263 5.95 -14.60 24.35
C CYS A 263 7.36 -14.63 23.72
N ILE A 264 8.43 -14.67 24.52
CA ILE A 264 9.80 -14.41 24.06
C ILE A 264 10.67 -15.65 24.20
N GLN A 265 11.44 -15.96 23.15
CA GLN A 265 12.42 -17.03 23.14
C GLN A 265 13.78 -16.48 22.70
N ARG A 266 14.85 -16.92 23.35
CA ARG A 266 16.21 -16.65 22.89
C ARG A 266 16.53 -17.52 21.67
N VAL A 267 17.19 -16.93 20.68
CA VAL A 267 17.63 -17.60 19.43
C VAL A 267 19.11 -17.97 19.54
#